data_AF-A0A2S3WAA3-F1
#
_entry.id   AF-A0A2S3WAA3-F1
#
_cell.length_a   1.000
_cell.length_b   1.000
_cell.length_c   1.000
_cell.angle_alpha   90.00
_cell.angle_beta   90.00
_cell.angle_gamma   90.00
#
_symmetry.space_group_name_H-M   'P 1'
#
loop_
_entity.id
_entity.type
_entity.pdbx_description
1 polymer ?
#
loop_
_entity_poly.entity_id
_entity_poly.type
_entity_poly.pdbx_seq_one_letter_code
_entity_poly.pdbx_strand_id
1 'polypeptide(L)'
;MQITNKAAFIMLNHSYDRSFIATIQCVTPGREGYFDCAKLAEREGQAARAADDWMIVTSLTLREPHLFWFRCLFDESRGRPYYDIQSWSRRTGRDFQSSNRHLDFNHNGYPGLYPQVPEDARLWKFITRQEDGNQASMTSIVEAGQQLDGQIWTRSNLALRAMEPEHVADHWFAYVNTSKGEVLDVRLEVLHIGEELMDDQ
;
A
#
# COMPACT_ATOMS: atom_id res chain seq x y z
N MET A 1 -39.81 -20.34 11.21
CA MET A 1 -39.18 -19.14 11.79
C MET A 1 -37.91 -18.87 11.00
N GLN A 2 -37.97 -18.02 9.97
CA GLN A 2 -36.81 -17.67 9.15
C GLN A 2 -36.05 -16.52 9.84
N ILE A 3 -34.85 -16.80 10.32
CA ILE A 3 -33.92 -15.77 10.77
C ILE A 3 -33.28 -15.20 9.50
N THR A 4 -33.86 -14.16 8.95
CA THR A 4 -33.19 -13.35 7.93
C THR A 4 -32.06 -12.59 8.62
N ASN A 5 -30.83 -13.10 8.48
CA ASN A 5 -29.62 -12.33 8.74
C ASN A 5 -29.64 -11.12 7.80
N LYS A 6 -30.15 -9.98 8.28
CA LYS A 6 -29.84 -8.68 7.67
C LYS A 6 -28.34 -8.53 7.82
N ALA A 7 -27.60 -8.72 6.74
CA ALA A 7 -26.22 -8.26 6.66
C ALA A 7 -26.25 -6.78 7.05
N ALA A 8 -25.66 -6.45 8.20
CA ALA A 8 -25.53 -5.06 8.61
C ALA A 8 -24.78 -4.36 7.47
N PHE A 9 -25.41 -3.35 6.89
CA PHE A 9 -24.77 -2.52 5.88
C PHE A 9 -23.62 -1.82 6.59
N ILE A 10 -22.38 -2.19 6.23
CA ILE A 10 -21.20 -1.59 6.84
C ILE A 10 -21.09 -0.18 6.26
N MET A 11 -21.24 0.83 7.11
CA MET A 11 -21.05 2.22 6.72
C MET A 11 -19.56 2.56 6.88
N LEU A 12 -18.86 2.63 5.75
CA LEU A 12 -17.49 3.12 5.70
C LEU A 12 -17.49 4.62 5.42
N ASN A 13 -16.95 5.41 6.34
CA ASN A 13 -16.87 6.86 6.21
C ASN A 13 -15.43 7.27 5.89
N HIS A 14 -15.25 8.13 4.90
CA HIS A 14 -13.95 8.71 4.63
C HIS A 14 -13.47 9.53 5.83
N SER A 15 -12.27 9.24 6.32
CA SER A 15 -11.64 9.95 7.43
C SER A 15 -10.38 10.65 6.96
N TYR A 16 -10.48 11.97 6.74
CA TYR A 16 -9.37 12.79 6.28
C TYR A 16 -8.22 12.79 7.30
N ASP A 17 -8.51 12.99 8.58
CA ASP A 17 -7.49 13.05 9.65
C ASP A 17 -6.73 11.73 9.87
N ARG A 18 -7.25 10.63 9.33
CA ARG A 18 -6.63 9.30 9.38
C ARG A 18 -6.07 8.85 8.03
N SER A 19 -6.25 9.66 6.99
CA SER A 19 -5.62 9.48 5.70
C SER A 19 -4.22 10.08 5.73
N PHE A 20 -3.30 9.53 4.95
CA PHE A 20 -1.92 10.03 4.92
C PHE A 20 -1.19 9.58 3.66
N ILE A 21 -0.11 10.27 3.33
CA ILE A 21 0.81 9.90 2.26
C ILE A 21 2.08 9.34 2.90
N ALA A 22 2.54 8.18 2.42
CA ALA A 22 3.74 7.54 2.94
C ALA A 22 4.57 6.88 1.84
N THR A 23 5.85 6.67 2.10
CA THR A 23 6.65 5.67 1.40
C THR A 23 6.53 4.33 2.13
N ILE A 24 6.77 3.23 1.41
CA ILE A 24 6.76 1.89 1.99
C ILE A 24 8.12 1.25 1.75
N GLN A 25 8.83 0.98 2.85
CA GLN A 25 10.08 0.24 2.83
C GLN A 25 9.81 -1.21 3.25
N CYS A 26 10.34 -2.18 2.52
CA CYS A 26 10.42 -3.57 2.98
C CYS A 26 11.61 -3.72 3.93
N VAL A 27 11.35 -4.25 5.11
CA VAL A 27 12.38 -4.50 6.15
C VAL A 27 12.52 -5.98 6.49
N THR A 28 11.83 -6.86 5.75
CA THR A 28 12.04 -8.31 5.85
C THR A 28 13.48 -8.68 5.51
N PRO A 29 14.17 -9.45 6.37
CA PRO A 29 15.54 -9.89 6.12
C PRO A 29 15.72 -10.61 4.77
N GLY A 30 16.68 -10.19 3.97
CA GLY A 30 16.94 -10.73 2.62
C GLY A 30 16.00 -10.22 1.53
N ARG A 31 15.08 -9.31 1.86
CA ARG A 31 14.12 -8.66 0.95
C ARG A 31 14.10 -7.14 1.15
N GLU A 32 15.13 -6.58 1.76
CA GLU A 32 15.20 -5.17 2.11
C GLU A 32 15.18 -4.29 0.85
N GLY A 33 14.32 -3.28 0.83
CA GLY A 33 14.11 -2.48 -0.35
C GLY A 33 12.90 -1.55 -0.23
N TYR A 34 12.41 -1.08 -1.36
CA TYR A 34 11.27 -0.17 -1.43
C TYR A 34 10.17 -0.77 -2.28
N PHE A 35 8.92 -0.45 -1.92
CA PHE A 35 7.80 -0.77 -2.78
C PHE A 35 7.67 0.27 -3.89
N ASP A 36 7.27 -0.19 -5.06
CA ASP A 36 7.00 0.64 -6.22
C ASP A 36 5.84 0.03 -7.02
N CYS A 37 5.22 0.84 -7.88
CA CYS A 37 4.32 0.37 -8.92
C CYS A 37 5.01 0.64 -10.27
N ALA A 38 5.89 -0.29 -10.60
CA ALA A 38 6.76 -0.28 -11.76
C ALA A 38 7.38 -1.67 -11.89
N LYS A 39 8.13 -1.91 -12.96
CA LYS A 39 9.10 -3.01 -13.01
C LYS A 39 10.50 -2.46 -13.19
N LEU A 40 11.52 -3.29 -12.98
CA LEU A 40 12.87 -2.96 -13.40
C LEU A 40 13.15 -3.45 -14.81
N ALA A 41 13.92 -2.68 -15.55
CA ALA A 41 14.50 -3.06 -16.83
C ALA A 41 15.92 -2.52 -16.93
N GLU A 42 16.77 -3.20 -17.68
CA GLU A 42 18.12 -2.71 -17.95
C GLU A 42 18.06 -1.62 -19.04
N ARG A 43 18.68 -0.47 -18.77
CA ARG A 43 18.87 0.63 -19.72
C ARG A 43 20.31 1.09 -19.62
N GLU A 44 21.03 1.06 -20.74
CA GLU A 44 22.44 1.49 -20.80
C GLU A 44 23.34 0.78 -19.78
N GLY A 45 23.08 -0.51 -19.52
CA GLY A 45 23.83 -1.31 -18.54
C GLY A 45 23.47 -1.04 -17.07
N GLN A 46 22.44 -0.25 -16.79
CA GLN A 46 21.98 0.09 -15.44
C GLN A 46 20.53 -0.30 -15.23
N ALA A 47 20.17 -0.64 -13.98
CA ALA A 47 18.77 -0.85 -13.62
C ALA A 47 18.00 0.47 -13.66
N ALA A 48 16.86 0.48 -14.34
CA ALA A 48 15.96 1.61 -14.40
C ALA A 48 14.50 1.16 -14.24
N ARG A 49 13.66 2.07 -13.74
CA ARG A 49 12.21 1.83 -13.71
C ARG A 49 11.66 1.81 -15.14
N ALA A 50 10.83 0.83 -15.42
CA ALA A 50 9.94 0.81 -16.56
C ALA A 50 8.49 0.89 -16.08
N ALA A 51 7.67 1.62 -16.84
CA ALA A 51 6.25 1.78 -16.51
C ALA A 51 5.57 0.41 -16.45
N ASP A 52 4.90 0.17 -15.33
CA ASP A 52 4.09 -0.99 -15.04
C ASP A 52 3.09 -0.58 -13.94
N ASP A 53 1.98 -1.30 -13.82
CA ASP A 53 0.96 -1.02 -12.80
C ASP A 53 1.05 -2.01 -11.62
N TRP A 54 1.87 -3.07 -11.73
CA TRP A 54 2.03 -4.07 -10.67
C TRP A 54 2.88 -3.55 -9.51
N MET A 55 2.46 -3.87 -8.29
CA MET A 55 3.23 -3.60 -7.09
C MET A 55 4.42 -4.57 -7.00
N ILE A 56 5.60 -4.01 -6.83
CA ILE A 56 6.85 -4.73 -6.63
C ILE A 56 7.51 -4.29 -5.33
N VAL A 57 8.42 -5.11 -4.82
CA VAL A 57 9.49 -4.69 -3.91
C VAL A 57 10.81 -4.77 -4.66
N THR A 58 11.69 -3.78 -4.49
CA THR A 58 12.97 -3.70 -5.19
C THR A 58 14.11 -3.18 -4.32
N SER A 59 15.32 -3.67 -4.57
CA SER A 59 16.55 -3.12 -3.98
C SER A 59 17.02 -1.81 -4.64
N LEU A 60 16.40 -1.38 -5.75
CA LEU A 60 16.76 -0.14 -6.41
C LEU A 60 16.44 1.05 -5.51
N THR A 61 17.48 1.73 -5.05
CA THR A 61 17.33 2.92 -4.20
C THR A 61 17.22 4.15 -5.09
N LEU A 62 16.13 4.89 -4.93
CA LEU A 62 15.78 6.02 -5.78
C LEU A 62 15.75 7.29 -4.95
N ARG A 63 16.15 8.41 -5.56
CA ARG A 63 16.12 9.73 -4.91
C ARG A 63 14.71 10.11 -4.46
N GLU A 64 13.71 9.72 -5.25
CA GLU A 64 12.30 9.95 -4.99
C GLU A 64 11.58 8.59 -4.98
N PRO A 65 11.41 7.95 -3.81
CA PRO A 65 10.64 6.71 -3.69
C PRO A 65 9.20 6.91 -4.15
N HIS A 66 8.53 5.81 -4.51
CA HIS A 66 7.11 5.87 -4.83
C HIS A 66 6.30 6.30 -3.60
N LEU A 67 5.42 7.28 -3.77
CA LEU A 67 4.54 7.73 -2.70
C LEU A 67 3.19 7.03 -2.84
N PHE A 68 2.65 6.59 -1.72
CA PHE A 68 1.35 5.95 -1.66
C PHE A 68 0.42 6.80 -0.79
N TRP A 69 -0.76 7.11 -1.30
CA TRP A 69 -1.81 7.71 -0.51
C TRP A 69 -2.65 6.61 0.14
N PHE A 70 -2.65 6.57 1.46
CA PHE A 70 -3.48 5.70 2.27
C PHE A 70 -4.76 6.43 2.62
N ARG A 71 -5.75 6.39 1.72
CA ARG A 71 -7.05 7.01 1.93
C ARG A 71 -7.87 6.17 2.91
N CYS A 72 -8.15 6.72 4.08
CA CYS A 72 -8.79 6.01 5.18
C CYS A 72 -10.31 5.99 5.04
N LEU A 73 -10.87 4.78 5.00
CA LEU A 73 -12.29 4.47 5.13
C LEU A 73 -12.52 3.82 6.50
N PHE A 74 -13.08 4.58 7.43
CA PHE A 74 -13.27 4.17 8.82
C PHE A 74 -14.60 3.43 9.01
N ASP A 75 -14.51 2.23 9.58
CA ASP A 75 -15.66 1.43 10.01
C ASP A 75 -15.99 1.77 11.46
N GLU A 76 -16.94 2.69 11.65
CA GLU A 76 -17.38 3.14 12.98
C GLU A 76 -17.92 1.99 13.84
N SER A 77 -18.58 1.01 13.21
CA SER A 77 -19.18 -0.13 13.92
C SER A 77 -18.13 -1.02 14.58
N ARG A 78 -16.90 -1.03 14.05
CA ARG A 78 -15.78 -1.83 14.54
C ARG A 78 -14.66 -0.99 15.15
N GLY A 79 -14.72 0.33 15.01
CA GLY A 79 -13.65 1.25 15.38
C GLY A 79 -12.35 0.99 14.63
N ARG A 80 -12.42 0.61 13.34
CA ARG A 80 -11.24 0.16 12.56
C ARG A 80 -11.09 0.93 11.25
N PRO A 81 -9.89 1.41 10.91
CA PRO A 81 -9.61 1.96 9.59
C PRO A 81 -9.36 0.84 8.57
N TYR A 82 -9.84 1.07 7.37
CA TYR A 82 -9.45 0.38 6.14
C TYR A 82 -8.89 1.41 5.18
N TYR A 83 -8.02 1.00 4.27
CA TYR A 83 -7.35 1.91 3.36
C TYR A 83 -7.63 1.53 1.91
N ASP A 84 -8.09 2.52 1.15
CA ASP A 84 -7.90 2.54 -0.30
C ASP A 84 -6.50 3.11 -0.55
N ILE A 85 -5.56 2.24 -0.96
CA ILE A 85 -4.17 2.64 -1.19
C ILE A 85 -4.06 3.07 -2.65
N GLN A 86 -3.52 4.25 -2.92
CA GLN A 86 -3.40 4.79 -4.26
C GLN A 86 -1.97 5.20 -4.56
N SER A 87 -1.59 5.18 -5.84
CA SER A 87 -0.34 5.80 -6.28
C SER A 87 -0.44 7.32 -6.12
N TRP A 88 0.61 7.94 -5.59
CA TRP A 88 0.68 9.38 -5.41
C TRP A 88 1.93 9.93 -6.10
N SER A 89 1.78 10.88 -7.03
CA SER A 89 2.88 11.57 -7.70
C SER A 89 2.66 13.08 -7.64
N ARG A 90 3.69 13.83 -7.25
CA ARG A 90 3.66 15.31 -7.20
C ARG A 90 4.10 16.00 -8.49
N ARG A 91 4.75 15.32 -9.44
CA ARG A 91 5.64 16.03 -10.39
C ARG A 91 5.65 15.60 -11.85
N THR A 92 4.75 14.73 -12.28
CA THR A 92 4.68 14.32 -13.69
C THR A 92 3.35 14.75 -14.25
N GLY A 93 3.32 15.81 -15.07
CA GLY A 93 2.14 16.36 -15.75
C GLY A 93 1.43 15.42 -16.75
N ARG A 94 1.61 14.10 -16.62
CA ARG A 94 0.70 13.06 -17.14
C ARG A 94 -0.23 12.49 -16.05
N ASP A 95 0.04 12.77 -14.77
CA ASP A 95 -0.63 12.21 -13.59
C ASP A 95 -1.61 13.20 -12.95
N PHE A 96 -2.33 13.98 -13.75
CA PHE A 96 -3.51 14.72 -13.29
C PHE A 96 -4.65 13.79 -12.78
N GLN A 97 -4.41 12.46 -12.71
CA GLN A 97 -5.33 11.42 -12.26
C GLN A 97 -4.65 10.38 -11.36
N SER A 98 -3.58 10.71 -10.62
CA SER A 98 -2.98 9.80 -9.63
C SER A 98 -4.00 9.35 -8.56
N SER A 99 -4.94 10.24 -8.19
CA SER A 99 -6.09 9.95 -7.34
C SER A 99 -7.12 8.97 -7.92
N ASN A 100 -6.93 8.53 -9.17
CA ASN A 100 -7.74 7.51 -9.84
C ASN A 100 -6.94 6.21 -10.07
N ARG A 101 -5.85 5.95 -9.35
CA ARG A 101 -5.07 4.71 -9.48
C ARG A 101 -5.06 3.96 -8.15
N HIS A 102 -6.03 3.07 -8.00
CA HIS A 102 -6.28 2.32 -6.79
C HIS A 102 -5.55 0.98 -6.79
N LEU A 103 -4.87 0.68 -5.70
CA LEU A 103 -4.25 -0.61 -5.47
C LEU A 103 -5.32 -1.66 -5.20
N ASP A 104 -5.42 -2.63 -6.08
CA ASP A 104 -6.36 -3.76 -6.00
C ASP A 104 -5.64 -5.06 -6.40
N PHE A 105 -6.06 -6.20 -5.88
CA PHE A 105 -5.50 -7.51 -6.18
C PHE A 105 -6.37 -8.36 -7.12
N ASN A 106 -7.43 -7.75 -7.68
CA ASN A 106 -8.36 -8.23 -8.72
C ASN A 106 -8.18 -9.71 -9.13
N HIS A 107 -8.64 -10.61 -8.26
CA HIS A 107 -8.75 -12.08 -8.40
C HIS A 107 -7.50 -12.90 -8.77
N ASN A 108 -6.41 -12.29 -9.24
CA ASN A 108 -5.16 -12.98 -9.55
C ASN A 108 -4.20 -13.02 -8.36
N GLY A 109 -4.51 -12.29 -7.29
CA GLY A 109 -3.72 -12.25 -6.05
C GLY A 109 -2.46 -11.38 -6.14
N TYR A 110 -2.29 -10.60 -7.21
CA TYR A 110 -1.20 -9.65 -7.40
C TYR A 110 -1.75 -8.22 -7.29
N PRO A 111 -1.32 -7.42 -6.30
CA PRO A 111 -1.70 -6.02 -6.21
C PRO A 111 -1.18 -5.24 -7.42
N GLY A 112 -2.07 -4.48 -8.06
CA GLY A 112 -1.74 -3.55 -9.13
C GLY A 112 -2.63 -2.31 -9.09
N LEU A 113 -2.28 -1.30 -9.87
CA LEU A 113 -3.02 -0.04 -9.95
C LEU A 113 -4.15 -0.13 -10.98
N TYR A 114 -5.37 0.19 -10.56
CA TYR A 114 -6.57 0.15 -11.39
C TYR A 114 -7.33 1.48 -11.35
N PRO A 115 -8.03 1.85 -12.44
CA PRO A 115 -8.86 3.06 -12.48
C PRO A 115 -10.16 2.97 -11.66
N GLN A 116 -10.57 1.78 -11.25
CA GLN A 116 -11.79 1.57 -10.48
C GLN A 116 -11.49 1.58 -8.99
N VAL A 117 -12.35 2.26 -8.23
CA VAL A 117 -12.31 2.19 -6.76
C VAL A 117 -12.50 0.73 -6.31
N PRO A 118 -11.66 0.21 -5.40
CA PRO A 118 -11.80 -1.16 -4.92
C PRO A 118 -13.12 -1.32 -4.17
N GLU A 119 -13.75 -2.48 -4.32
CA GLU A 119 -14.86 -2.81 -3.45
C GLU A 119 -14.41 -2.88 -1.99
N ASP A 120 -15.36 -2.62 -1.10
CA ASP A 120 -15.24 -2.75 0.35
C ASP A 120 -14.43 -3.96 0.83
N ALA A 121 -14.66 -5.14 0.24
CA ALA A 121 -14.00 -6.39 0.63
C ALA A 121 -12.50 -6.46 0.25
N ARG A 122 -12.05 -5.52 -0.58
CA ARG A 122 -10.71 -5.48 -1.19
C ARG A 122 -9.84 -4.33 -0.68
N LEU A 123 -10.38 -3.52 0.23
CA LEU A 123 -9.61 -2.52 0.97
C LEU A 123 -8.48 -3.16 1.78
N TRP A 124 -7.50 -2.34 2.15
CA TRP A 124 -6.31 -2.74 2.87
C TRP A 124 -6.40 -2.41 4.36
N LYS A 125 -5.54 -3.03 5.16
CA LYS A 125 -5.30 -2.77 6.58
C LYS A 125 -3.81 -2.67 6.79
N PHE A 126 -3.42 -1.78 7.69
CA PHE A 126 -2.09 -1.83 8.27
C PHE A 126 -2.14 -2.52 9.63
N ILE A 127 -1.33 -3.55 9.81
CA ILE A 127 -1.21 -4.32 11.05
C ILE A 127 0.11 -3.92 11.70
N THR A 128 0.05 -3.18 12.81
CA THR A 128 1.24 -2.74 13.53
C THR A 128 1.70 -3.79 14.52
N ARG A 129 3.02 -3.84 14.74
CA ARG A 129 3.60 -4.58 15.86
C ARG A 129 3.44 -3.77 17.14
N GLN A 130 2.84 -4.37 18.16
CA GLN A 130 2.67 -3.78 19.48
C GLN A 130 3.91 -4.04 20.35
N GLU A 131 4.08 -3.27 21.42
CA GLU A 131 5.21 -3.39 22.35
C GLU A 131 5.30 -4.77 23.02
N ASP A 132 4.15 -5.40 23.25
CA ASP A 132 4.04 -6.76 23.80
C ASP A 132 4.34 -7.87 22.76
N GLY A 133 4.70 -7.50 21.53
CA GLY A 133 4.97 -8.40 20.42
C GLY A 133 3.73 -8.87 19.67
N ASN A 134 2.52 -8.53 20.13
CA ASN A 134 1.28 -8.85 19.42
C ASN A 134 1.13 -8.02 18.14
N GLN A 135 0.31 -8.51 17.23
CA GLN A 135 -0.05 -7.81 16.00
C GLN A 135 -1.51 -7.34 16.10
N ALA A 136 -1.74 -6.06 15.80
CA ALA A 136 -3.08 -5.48 15.82
C ALA A 136 -3.29 -4.56 14.62
N SER A 137 -4.54 -4.43 14.15
CA SER A 137 -4.86 -3.40 13.17
C SER A 137 -4.56 -2.02 13.76
N MET A 138 -3.86 -1.19 12.98
CA MET A 138 -3.61 0.19 13.35
C MET A 138 -4.94 0.90 13.56
N THR A 139 -5.11 1.56 14.70
CA THR A 139 -6.31 2.35 15.04
C THR A 139 -5.96 3.77 15.48
N SER A 140 -4.67 4.07 15.65
CA SER A 140 -4.18 5.41 15.99
C SER A 140 -4.30 6.38 14.81
N ILE A 141 -4.45 7.66 15.13
CA ILE A 141 -4.16 8.74 14.19
C ILE A 141 -2.64 8.82 14.06
N VAL A 142 -2.15 9.13 12.87
CA VAL A 142 -0.71 9.21 12.58
C VAL A 142 -0.29 10.67 12.42
N GLU A 143 1.02 10.92 12.57
CA GLU A 143 1.61 12.26 12.40
C GLU A 143 2.62 12.27 11.25
N ALA A 144 2.79 13.42 10.60
CA ALA A 144 3.85 13.60 9.61
C ALA A 144 5.23 13.41 10.26
N GLY A 145 6.12 12.70 9.58
CA GLY A 145 7.43 12.28 10.09
C GLY A 145 7.41 10.99 10.91
N GLN A 146 6.23 10.42 11.21
CA GLN A 146 6.13 9.17 11.96
C GLN A 146 6.58 7.97 11.13
N GLN A 147 7.34 7.07 11.75
CA GLN A 147 7.66 5.76 11.20
C GLN A 147 6.79 4.68 11.86
N LEU A 148 6.22 3.79 11.05
CA LEU A 148 5.31 2.75 11.51
C LEU A 148 5.78 1.39 10.99
N ASP A 149 6.17 0.51 11.91
CA ASP A 149 6.57 -0.86 11.59
C ASP A 149 5.36 -1.80 11.66
N GLY A 150 5.20 -2.63 10.64
CA GLY A 150 4.05 -3.52 10.55
C GLY A 150 3.99 -4.32 9.26
N GLN A 151 2.77 -4.67 8.88
CA GLN A 151 2.46 -5.47 7.70
C GLN A 151 1.20 -4.95 7.02
N ILE A 152 1.14 -5.07 5.69
CA ILE A 152 -0.06 -4.69 4.92
C ILE A 152 -0.87 -5.95 4.63
N TRP A 153 -2.16 -5.88 4.92
CA TRP A 153 -3.10 -6.99 4.79
C TRP A 153 -4.35 -6.55 4.04
N THR A 154 -4.99 -7.46 3.32
CA THR A 154 -6.33 -7.21 2.77
C THR A 154 -7.38 -7.20 3.88
N ARG A 155 -8.57 -6.65 3.60
CA ARG A 155 -9.72 -6.68 4.51
C ARG A 155 -10.07 -8.10 4.94
N SER A 156 -9.89 -9.06 4.03
CA SER A 156 -10.14 -10.49 4.18
C SER A 156 -8.99 -11.25 4.86
N ASN A 157 -8.01 -10.56 5.44
CA ASN A 157 -6.87 -11.11 6.20
C ASN A 157 -5.87 -11.93 5.37
N LEU A 158 -5.60 -11.51 4.13
CA LEU A 158 -4.46 -11.98 3.36
C LEU A 158 -3.33 -10.96 3.45
N ALA A 159 -2.18 -11.35 3.97
CA ALA A 159 -0.99 -10.49 4.07
C ALA A 159 -0.32 -10.31 2.70
N LEU A 160 0.34 -9.15 2.50
CA LEU A 160 1.25 -8.96 1.38
C LEU A 160 2.49 -9.84 1.55
N ARG A 161 2.91 -10.42 0.43
CA ARG A 161 4.04 -11.34 0.30
C ARG A 161 4.85 -10.99 -0.93
N ALA A 162 6.11 -11.41 -0.98
CA ALA A 162 6.91 -11.32 -2.21
C ALA A 162 7.10 -12.69 -2.85
N MET A 163 7.02 -12.73 -4.18
CA MET A 163 7.49 -13.85 -4.99
C MET A 163 9.03 -13.94 -4.96
N GLU A 164 9.61 -14.94 -5.62
CA GLU A 164 11.04 -15.03 -5.86
C GLU A 164 11.59 -13.77 -6.59
N PRO A 165 12.80 -13.29 -6.25
CA PRO A 165 13.38 -12.13 -6.90
C PRO A 165 13.83 -12.41 -8.34
N GLU A 166 13.54 -11.48 -9.23
CA GLU A 166 14.14 -11.33 -10.55
C GLU A 166 15.29 -10.33 -10.48
N HIS A 167 16.37 -10.58 -11.22
CA HIS A 167 17.57 -9.74 -11.22
C HIS A 167 17.68 -8.93 -12.51
N VAL A 168 18.05 -7.66 -12.36
CA VAL A 168 18.25 -6.70 -13.45
C VAL A 168 19.49 -5.87 -13.11
N ALA A 169 20.53 -5.97 -13.93
CA ALA A 169 21.86 -5.47 -13.61
C ALA A 169 22.34 -5.96 -12.22
N ASP A 170 22.73 -5.04 -11.34
CA ASP A 170 23.15 -5.27 -9.94
C ASP A 170 21.99 -5.16 -8.93
N HIS A 171 20.75 -5.07 -9.41
CA HIS A 171 19.56 -4.94 -8.58
C HIS A 171 18.61 -6.13 -8.73
N TRP A 172 17.67 -6.22 -7.79
CA TRP A 172 16.58 -7.19 -7.85
C TRP A 172 15.24 -6.50 -7.66
N PHE A 173 14.20 -7.15 -8.15
CA PHE A 173 12.82 -6.85 -7.79
C PHE A 173 12.02 -8.14 -7.66
N ALA A 174 10.91 -8.09 -6.92
CA ALA A 174 9.98 -9.20 -6.80
C ALA A 174 8.56 -8.66 -6.86
N TYR A 175 7.69 -9.35 -7.60
CA TYR A 175 6.27 -9.04 -7.59
C TYR A 175 5.67 -9.34 -6.22
N VAL A 176 4.83 -8.42 -5.75
CA VAL A 176 4.07 -8.57 -4.53
C VAL A 176 2.81 -9.39 -4.83
N ASN A 177 2.38 -10.22 -3.89
CA ASN A 177 1.18 -11.03 -4.01
C ASN A 177 0.52 -11.30 -2.64
N THR A 178 -0.64 -11.95 -2.62
CA THR A 178 -1.39 -12.27 -1.39
C THR A 178 -1.52 -13.78 -1.10
N SER A 179 -0.82 -14.65 -1.85
CA SER A 179 -1.08 -16.10 -1.85
C SER A 179 0.14 -17.00 -1.60
N LYS A 180 1.35 -16.57 -1.95
CA LYS A 180 2.59 -17.36 -1.93
C LYS A 180 3.78 -16.51 -1.49
N GLY A 181 4.80 -17.18 -0.96
CA GLY A 181 6.02 -16.55 -0.49
C GLY A 181 5.95 -16.09 0.96
N GLU A 182 6.96 -15.35 1.39
CA GLU A 182 7.11 -14.84 2.75
C GLU A 182 6.26 -13.60 2.99
N VAL A 183 5.71 -13.46 4.20
CA VAL A 183 4.99 -12.23 4.59
C VAL A 183 5.98 -11.09 4.73
N LEU A 184 5.65 -9.95 4.13
CA LEU A 184 6.52 -8.78 4.17
C LEU A 184 6.25 -7.95 5.43
N ASP A 185 7.31 -7.78 6.22
CA ASP A 185 7.43 -6.75 7.23
C ASP A 185 7.85 -5.46 6.54
N VAL A 186 7.11 -4.39 6.81
CA VAL A 186 7.28 -3.10 6.17
C VAL A 186 7.38 -1.99 7.20
N ARG A 187 8.06 -0.92 6.80
CA ARG A 187 8.06 0.37 7.48
C ARG A 187 7.37 1.39 6.60
N LEU A 188 6.34 2.03 7.13
CA LEU A 188 5.77 3.23 6.54
C LEU A 188 6.53 4.45 7.08
N GLU A 189 6.94 5.34 6.20
CA GLU A 189 7.38 6.69 6.59
C GLU A 189 6.27 7.67 6.18
N VAL A 190 5.54 8.19 7.17
CA VAL A 190 4.44 9.12 6.94
C VAL A 190 5.01 10.48 6.61
N LEU A 191 4.67 11.01 5.44
CA LEU A 191 5.18 12.29 4.95
C LEU A 191 4.16 13.41 5.12
N HIS A 192 2.88 13.13 4.87
CA HIS A 192 1.78 14.10 4.92
C HIS A 192 0.51 13.48 5.50
N ILE A 193 -0.32 14.29 6.16
CA ILE A 193 -1.64 13.89 6.68
C ILE A 193 -2.73 14.40 5.74
N GLY A 194 -3.81 13.62 5.61
CA GLY A 194 -4.91 13.89 4.70
C GLY A 194 -4.64 13.47 3.27
N GLU A 195 -5.39 14.09 2.36
CA GLU A 195 -4.97 14.34 0.98
C GLU A 195 -4.24 15.68 1.06
N GLU A 196 -2.99 15.80 0.63
CA GLU A 196 -2.36 17.13 0.64
C GLU A 196 -3.25 18.10 -0.16
N LEU A 197 -3.84 19.08 0.54
CA LEU A 197 -4.54 20.19 -0.11
C LEU A 197 -3.50 20.80 -1.04
N MET A 198 -3.70 20.64 -2.35
CA MET A 198 -2.97 21.42 -3.32
C MET A 198 -3.35 22.87 -3.03
N ASP A 199 -2.54 23.56 -2.25
CA ASP A 199 -2.67 25.00 -2.13
C ASP A 199 -2.49 25.54 -3.55
N ASP A 200 -3.58 26.10 -4.06
CA ASP A 200 -3.64 26.94 -5.25
C ASP A 200 -2.55 28.02 -5.14
N GLN A 201 -1.45 27.87 -5.89
CA GLN A 201 -0.56 28.96 -6.28
C GLN A 201 -0.10 28.80 -7.73
#